data_AF-A0A453PXL9-F1
#
_entry.id   AF-A0A453PXL9-F1
#
_cell.length_a   1.000
_cell.length_b   1.000
_cell.length_c   1.000
_cell.angle_alpha   90.00
_cell.angle_beta   90.00
_cell.angle_gamma   90.00
#
_symmetry.space_group_name_H-M   'P 1'
#
loop_
_entity.id
_entity.type
_entity.pdbx_description
1 polymer ?
#
loop_
_entity_poly.entity_id
_entity_poly.type
_entity_poly.pdbx_seq_one_letter_code
_entity_poly.pdbx_strand_id
1 'polypeptide(L)'
;SAREALDKARSLVLLLATLAAAITYAAGLDPPGGLWQDNSNGHMAGDPILLTTNLARYRAFYYCNSVAFVASLVAIVLVQKEKLVKHHALEAAMILVLFGLIGAYAAGSCRDVNKSIYAMALAGAVLIYVVIHIVFFTLDHKDKKDDAREDLLLEKRRKRLLLFAILAATITYQAGLTPPGGFLLQDDKLGRHHAGDPVLLDNYPRRYNAFFYCNSISFMLSIALIILLVNPNLYRPAIRSNALSVCTAVGLLCLMGAYATGSTQHLKTSIYIIVLAVVVLLVAAGLLLVFLLKRHGNSKKNPPSAPIKQKDQKGERKKHARRKYLMLLGILVASVAYQAGLKPPGGTWQSGDSGYEAGNPVMHDNRRPRYLVFFYSNSISFVASIVVIIMLLPQWLRKEQQGEWEKWSLRVMNWTIRLDLFALLGAYAAGSNRGWKTSMYVVALIIAVLGYFVIHMKISTCLERRRKKRDAEAAMGIIV
;
A
#
# COMPACT_ATOMS: atom_id res chain seq x y z
N SER A 1 13.89 -23.36 14.40
CA SER A 1 14.89 -24.11 13.59
C SER A 1 15.42 -23.24 12.46
N ALA A 2 16.66 -23.45 12.00
CA ALA A 2 17.23 -22.77 10.82
C ALA A 2 16.36 -22.95 9.55
N ARG A 3 15.67 -24.10 9.45
CA ARG A 3 14.73 -24.41 8.36
C ARG A 3 13.51 -23.47 8.35
N GLU A 4 12.93 -23.18 9.52
CA GLU A 4 11.81 -22.25 9.63
C GLU A 4 12.20 -20.82 9.26
N ALA A 5 13.41 -20.37 9.63
CA ALA A 5 13.90 -19.04 9.27
C ALA A 5 14.10 -18.89 7.76
N LEU A 6 14.61 -19.95 7.12
CA LEU A 6 14.76 -20.04 5.67
C LEU A 6 13.39 -20.00 4.96
N ASP A 7 12.41 -20.77 5.44
CA ASP A 7 11.06 -20.80 4.86
C ASP A 7 10.33 -19.47 5.02
N LYS A 8 10.56 -18.78 6.14
CA LYS A 8 10.02 -17.43 6.36
C LYS A 8 10.64 -16.40 5.42
N ALA A 9 11.96 -16.44 5.19
CA ALA A 9 12.62 -15.55 4.23
C ALA A 9 12.12 -15.83 2.80
N ARG A 10 12.00 -17.11 2.42
CA ARG A 10 11.42 -17.56 1.14
C ARG A 10 10.01 -16.98 0.94
N SER A 11 9.14 -17.04 1.94
CA SER A 11 7.77 -16.52 1.82
C SER A 11 7.68 -15.02 1.51
N LEU A 12 8.61 -14.22 2.04
CA LEU A 12 8.66 -12.77 1.81
C LEU A 12 9.23 -12.41 0.45
N VAL A 13 10.28 -13.11 0.05
CA VAL A 13 10.89 -12.94 -1.28
C VAL A 13 9.90 -13.37 -2.35
N LEU A 14 9.18 -14.48 -2.14
CA LEU A 14 8.10 -14.91 -3.03
C LEU A 14 7.03 -13.83 -3.15
N LEU A 15 6.56 -13.27 -2.04
CA LEU A 15 5.55 -12.23 -2.05
C LEU A 15 6.00 -10.99 -2.85
N LEU A 16 7.22 -10.51 -2.62
CA LEU A 16 7.79 -9.38 -3.35
C LEU A 16 7.93 -9.68 -4.85
N ALA A 17 8.42 -10.86 -5.20
CA ALA A 17 8.56 -11.28 -6.59
C ALA A 17 7.19 -11.43 -7.29
N THR A 18 6.20 -12.04 -6.65
CA THR A 18 4.84 -12.16 -7.20
C THR A 18 4.20 -10.79 -7.43
N LEU A 19 4.39 -9.85 -6.50
CA LEU A 19 3.84 -8.50 -6.64
C LEU A 19 4.58 -7.68 -7.70
N ALA A 20 5.92 -7.78 -7.75
CA ALA A 20 6.71 -7.17 -8.81
C ALA A 20 6.26 -7.69 -10.19
N ALA A 21 6.13 -9.01 -10.35
CA ALA A 21 5.65 -9.61 -11.59
C ALA A 21 4.26 -9.08 -11.98
N ALA A 22 3.33 -8.99 -11.03
CA ALA A 22 1.98 -8.49 -11.29
C ALA A 22 1.97 -7.02 -11.73
N ILE A 23 2.71 -6.13 -11.05
CA ILE A 23 2.71 -4.71 -11.40
C ILE A 23 3.46 -4.43 -12.71
N THR A 24 4.56 -5.15 -13.00
CA THR A 24 5.30 -5.00 -14.25
C THR A 24 4.54 -5.59 -15.43
N TYR A 25 3.80 -6.68 -15.21
CA TYR A 25 2.90 -7.25 -16.21
C TYR A 25 1.79 -6.26 -16.56
N ALA A 26 1.10 -5.72 -15.54
CA ALA A 26 0.05 -4.72 -15.75
C ALA A 26 0.60 -3.46 -16.47
N ALA A 27 1.75 -2.95 -16.04
CA ALA A 27 2.39 -1.78 -16.66
C ALA A 27 2.89 -2.05 -18.09
N GLY A 28 3.24 -3.30 -18.42
CA GLY A 28 3.63 -3.67 -19.78
C GLY A 28 2.45 -3.67 -20.76
N LEU A 29 1.24 -3.95 -20.26
CA LEU A 29 0.00 -3.97 -21.05
C LEU A 29 -0.75 -2.64 -21.07
N ASP A 30 -0.51 -1.77 -20.08
CA ASP A 30 -1.01 -0.39 -20.00
C ASP A 30 0.21 0.56 -19.90
N PRO A 31 0.93 0.78 -21.02
CA PRO A 31 2.19 1.51 -21.01
C PRO A 31 1.99 2.99 -20.63
N PRO A 32 3.01 3.62 -20.02
CA PRO A 32 2.97 5.03 -19.69
C PRO A 32 2.78 5.87 -20.96
N GLY A 33 1.97 6.91 -20.85
CA GLY A 33 1.54 7.74 -21.98
C GLY A 33 0.27 7.24 -22.66
N GLY A 34 -0.22 6.04 -22.34
CA GLY A 34 -1.43 5.48 -22.94
C GLY A 34 -1.21 4.94 -24.35
N LEU A 35 -2.33 4.60 -25.00
CA LEU A 35 -2.38 3.98 -26.32
C LEU A 35 -3.19 4.87 -27.26
N TRP A 36 -2.75 4.96 -28.52
CA TRP A 36 -3.51 5.62 -29.58
C TRP A 36 -4.90 4.98 -29.74
N GLN A 37 -5.90 5.81 -30.07
CA GLN A 37 -7.29 5.37 -30.22
C GLN A 37 -7.78 5.39 -31.68
N ASP A 38 -6.93 5.85 -32.60
CA ASP A 38 -7.21 6.03 -34.02
C ASP A 38 -6.06 5.51 -34.90
N ASN A 39 -6.34 5.36 -36.19
CA ASN A 39 -5.37 4.97 -37.21
C ASN A 39 -5.00 6.18 -38.06
N SER A 40 -4.10 7.04 -37.56
CA SER A 40 -3.68 8.26 -38.27
C SER A 40 -2.17 8.50 -38.13
N ASN A 41 -1.62 9.46 -38.88
CA ASN A 41 -0.24 9.94 -38.74
C ASN A 41 0.86 8.85 -38.60
N GLY A 42 0.70 7.71 -39.28
CA GLY A 42 1.66 6.61 -39.28
C GLY A 42 1.62 5.69 -38.05
N HIS A 43 0.65 5.86 -37.14
CA HIS A 43 0.39 4.96 -36.01
C HIS A 43 -0.98 4.28 -36.15
N MET A 44 -1.16 3.18 -35.44
CA MET A 44 -2.41 2.43 -35.38
C MET A 44 -3.01 2.50 -33.97
N ALA A 45 -4.33 2.36 -33.88
CA ALA A 45 -5.03 2.25 -32.61
C ALA A 45 -4.46 1.06 -31.82
N GLY A 46 -4.07 1.32 -30.57
CA GLY A 46 -3.35 0.36 -29.73
C GLY A 46 -1.83 0.52 -29.75
N ASP A 47 -1.24 1.36 -30.60
CA ASP A 47 0.18 1.68 -30.51
C ASP A 47 0.48 2.52 -29.25
N PRO A 48 1.58 2.24 -28.52
CA PRO A 48 1.97 3.06 -27.39
C PRO A 48 2.28 4.50 -27.80
N ILE A 49 1.62 5.48 -27.19
CA ILE A 49 1.83 6.89 -27.54
C ILE A 49 3.28 7.29 -27.26
N LEU A 50 3.84 6.83 -26.13
CA LEU A 50 5.24 7.10 -25.77
C LEU A 50 6.24 6.55 -26.80
N LEU A 51 5.91 5.46 -27.51
CA LEU A 51 6.78 4.92 -28.57
C LEU A 51 6.93 5.91 -29.72
N THR A 52 5.81 6.50 -30.16
CA THR A 52 5.77 7.44 -31.30
C THR A 52 6.31 8.83 -30.95
N THR A 53 6.14 9.26 -29.70
CA THR A 53 6.48 10.62 -29.24
C THR A 53 7.86 10.72 -28.58
N ASN A 54 8.34 9.67 -27.92
CA ASN A 54 9.69 9.61 -27.35
C ASN A 54 10.23 8.17 -27.29
N LEU A 55 10.80 7.72 -28.41
CA LEU A 55 11.34 6.37 -28.57
C LEU A 55 12.39 6.00 -27.51
N ALA A 56 13.26 6.92 -27.11
CA ALA A 56 14.31 6.66 -26.14
C ALA A 56 13.72 6.34 -24.75
N ARG A 57 12.73 7.12 -24.30
CA ARG A 57 12.03 6.89 -23.03
C ARG A 57 11.21 5.62 -23.06
N TYR A 58 10.50 5.37 -24.16
CA TYR A 58 9.75 4.13 -24.33
C TYR A 58 10.67 2.91 -24.22
N ARG A 59 11.82 2.91 -24.93
CA ARG A 59 12.81 1.82 -24.85
C ARG A 59 13.33 1.64 -23.42
N ALA A 60 13.70 2.72 -22.74
CA ALA A 60 14.16 2.66 -21.36
C ALA A 60 13.10 2.04 -20.43
N PHE A 61 11.85 2.51 -20.50
CA PHE A 61 10.74 1.94 -19.76
C PHE A 61 10.54 0.46 -20.09
N TYR A 62 10.40 0.13 -21.38
CA TYR A 62 10.10 -1.21 -21.87
C TYR A 62 11.15 -2.23 -21.42
N TYR A 63 12.44 -1.93 -21.60
CA TYR A 63 13.51 -2.84 -21.20
C TYR A 63 13.63 -2.96 -19.68
N CYS A 64 13.60 -1.86 -18.93
CA CYS A 64 13.67 -1.91 -17.46
C CYS A 64 12.48 -2.66 -16.85
N ASN A 65 11.26 -2.41 -17.34
CA ASN A 65 10.05 -3.09 -16.88
C ASN A 65 10.07 -4.59 -17.24
N SER A 66 10.52 -4.94 -18.44
CA SER A 66 10.66 -6.33 -18.89
C SER A 66 11.71 -7.11 -18.09
N VAL A 67 12.86 -6.48 -17.80
CA VAL A 67 13.88 -7.07 -16.93
C VAL A 67 13.32 -7.32 -15.53
N ALA A 68 12.59 -6.36 -14.95
CA ALA A 68 11.95 -6.55 -13.66
C ALA A 68 10.90 -7.68 -13.68
N PHE A 69 10.12 -7.81 -14.75
CA PHE A 69 9.14 -8.88 -14.92
C PHE A 69 9.81 -10.27 -15.02
N VAL A 70 10.80 -10.41 -15.91
CA VAL A 70 11.49 -11.70 -16.09
C VAL A 70 12.28 -12.08 -14.83
N ALA A 71 13.00 -11.13 -14.22
CA ALA A 71 13.75 -11.37 -12.99
C ALA A 71 12.83 -11.78 -11.83
N SER A 72 11.60 -11.25 -11.76
CA SER A 72 10.63 -11.64 -10.74
C SER A 72 10.06 -13.04 -10.98
N LEU A 73 9.80 -13.45 -12.23
CA LEU A 73 9.46 -14.85 -12.55
C LEU A 73 10.59 -15.81 -12.19
N VAL A 74 11.83 -15.45 -12.53
CA VAL A 74 13.02 -16.22 -12.15
C VAL A 74 13.10 -16.33 -10.62
N ALA A 75 12.94 -15.23 -9.89
CA ALA A 75 12.95 -15.25 -8.43
C ALA A 75 11.86 -16.17 -7.84
N ILE A 76 10.64 -16.19 -8.41
CA ILE A 76 9.56 -17.10 -8.00
C ILE A 76 10.00 -18.57 -8.16
N VAL A 77 10.58 -18.92 -9.31
CA VAL A 77 11.07 -20.29 -9.58
C VAL A 77 12.25 -20.64 -8.67
N LEU A 78 13.18 -19.71 -8.45
CA LEU A 78 14.35 -19.89 -7.58
C LEU A 78 13.95 -20.15 -6.13
N VAL A 79 12.94 -19.44 -5.63
CA VAL A 79 12.44 -19.62 -4.25
C VAL A 79 11.87 -21.03 -4.02
N GLN A 80 11.33 -21.68 -5.05
CA GLN A 80 10.79 -23.03 -4.95
C GLN A 80 11.89 -24.12 -4.88
N LYS A 81 13.11 -23.85 -5.36
CA LYS A 81 14.21 -24.83 -5.37
C LYS A 81 15.12 -24.66 -4.16
N GLU A 82 15.09 -25.62 -3.22
CA GLU A 82 15.81 -25.49 -1.94
C GLU A 82 17.32 -25.24 -2.08
N LYS A 83 17.96 -25.82 -3.10
CA LYS A 83 19.40 -25.68 -3.37
C LYS A 83 19.79 -24.31 -3.91
N LEU A 84 18.94 -23.63 -4.69
CA LEU A 84 19.28 -22.33 -5.31
C LEU A 84 19.03 -21.13 -4.39
N VAL A 85 18.23 -21.29 -3.33
CA VAL A 85 18.05 -20.26 -2.30
C VAL A 85 19.34 -19.99 -1.50
N LYS A 86 20.29 -20.94 -1.49
CA LYS A 86 21.59 -20.78 -0.82
C LYS A 86 22.63 -19.98 -1.62
N HIS A 87 22.36 -19.65 -2.89
CA HIS A 87 23.31 -18.94 -3.76
C HIS A 87 22.93 -17.47 -3.94
N HIS A 88 23.92 -16.62 -4.25
CA HIS A 88 23.78 -15.21 -4.63
C HIS A 88 22.83 -14.96 -5.82
N ALA A 89 22.39 -16.01 -6.52
CA ALA A 89 21.45 -15.91 -7.63
C ALA A 89 20.09 -15.31 -7.22
N LEU A 90 19.55 -15.69 -6.06
CA LEU A 90 18.28 -15.11 -5.59
C LEU A 90 18.46 -13.63 -5.22
N GLU A 91 19.55 -13.29 -4.54
CA GLU A 91 19.87 -11.90 -4.20
C GLU A 91 20.06 -11.05 -5.47
N ALA A 92 20.81 -11.56 -6.46
CA ALA A 92 21.00 -10.90 -7.74
C ALA A 92 19.67 -10.70 -8.49
N ALA A 93 18.80 -11.72 -8.52
CA ALA A 93 17.47 -11.59 -9.12
C ALA A 93 16.64 -10.50 -8.44
N MET A 94 16.66 -10.43 -7.10
CA MET A 94 15.94 -9.39 -6.36
C MET A 94 16.51 -7.99 -6.58
N ILE A 95 17.83 -7.85 -6.69
CA ILE A 95 18.48 -6.60 -7.04
C ILE A 95 18.04 -6.15 -8.44
N LEU A 96 18.09 -7.05 -9.43
CA LEU A 96 17.64 -6.78 -10.80
C LEU A 96 16.17 -6.35 -10.86
N VAL A 97 15.29 -6.99 -10.07
CA VAL A 97 13.88 -6.59 -9.95
C VAL A 97 13.76 -5.13 -9.50
N LEU A 98 14.47 -4.75 -8.43
CA LEU A 98 14.36 -3.41 -7.85
C LEU A 98 14.96 -2.34 -8.76
N PHE A 99 16.11 -2.60 -9.40
CA PHE A 99 16.69 -1.69 -10.38
C PHE A 99 15.82 -1.53 -11.62
N GLY A 100 15.24 -2.63 -12.13
CA GLY A 100 14.30 -2.58 -13.25
C GLY A 100 13.05 -1.76 -12.90
N LEU A 101 12.49 -1.90 -11.69
CA LEU A 101 11.37 -1.08 -11.23
C LEU A 101 11.74 0.41 -11.12
N ILE A 102 12.92 0.75 -10.58
CA ILE A 102 13.38 2.15 -10.50
C ILE A 102 13.53 2.75 -11.89
N GLY A 103 14.20 2.06 -12.80
CA GLY A 103 14.44 2.53 -14.17
C GLY A 103 13.13 2.70 -14.95
N ALA A 104 12.23 1.72 -14.86
CA ALA A 104 10.91 1.80 -15.48
C ALA A 104 10.08 2.96 -14.91
N TYR A 105 10.06 3.12 -13.59
CA TYR A 105 9.36 4.23 -12.95
C TYR A 105 9.92 5.59 -13.40
N ALA A 106 11.25 5.77 -13.41
CA ALA A 106 11.87 7.03 -13.78
C ALA A 106 11.65 7.41 -15.26
N ALA A 107 11.64 6.41 -16.15
CA ALA A 107 11.39 6.59 -17.58
C ALA A 107 9.90 6.85 -17.89
N GLY A 108 9.00 6.15 -17.18
CA GLY A 108 7.57 6.16 -17.48
C GLY A 108 6.73 7.17 -16.70
N SER A 109 7.12 7.56 -15.48
CA SER A 109 6.27 8.40 -14.60
C SER A 109 6.22 9.88 -14.95
N CYS A 110 7.22 10.39 -15.68
CA CYS A 110 7.30 11.77 -16.12
C CYS A 110 8.04 11.86 -17.45
N ARG A 111 7.48 12.62 -18.40
CA ARG A 111 8.05 12.84 -19.74
C ARG A 111 9.08 13.97 -19.75
N ASP A 112 9.08 14.81 -18.72
CA ASP A 112 10.03 15.89 -18.50
C ASP A 112 11.38 15.37 -17.97
N VAL A 113 12.47 15.75 -18.64
CA VAL A 113 13.84 15.32 -18.30
C VAL A 113 14.21 15.77 -16.89
N ASN A 114 13.81 16.97 -16.48
CA ASN A 114 14.13 17.50 -15.14
C ASN A 114 13.45 16.68 -14.03
N LYS A 115 12.19 16.27 -14.25
CA LYS A 115 11.44 15.46 -13.28
C LYS A 115 11.97 14.03 -13.22
N SER A 116 12.37 13.45 -14.36
CA SER A 116 13.05 12.14 -14.38
C SER A 116 14.43 12.18 -13.70
N ILE A 117 15.23 13.23 -13.91
CA ILE A 117 16.49 13.44 -13.19
C ILE A 117 16.23 13.51 -11.69
N TYR A 118 15.19 14.25 -11.26
CA TYR A 118 14.82 14.29 -9.85
C TYR A 118 14.46 12.90 -9.30
N ALA A 119 13.65 12.12 -10.00
CA ALA A 119 13.29 10.76 -9.58
C ALA A 119 14.54 9.86 -9.46
N MET A 120 15.46 9.94 -10.43
CA MET A 120 16.73 9.21 -10.41
C MET A 120 17.67 9.69 -9.29
N ALA A 121 17.76 11.00 -9.08
CA ALA A 121 18.56 11.60 -8.02
C ALA A 121 18.02 11.22 -6.63
N LEU A 122 16.71 11.16 -6.46
CA LEU A 122 16.07 10.67 -5.25
C LEU A 122 16.39 9.20 -5.01
N ALA A 123 16.32 8.35 -6.05
CA ALA A 123 16.75 6.96 -5.97
C ALA A 123 18.23 6.83 -5.56
N GLY A 124 19.11 7.64 -6.17
CA GLY A 124 20.53 7.70 -5.84
C GLY A 124 20.80 8.16 -4.41
N ALA A 125 20.15 9.24 -3.96
CA ALA A 125 20.28 9.75 -2.58
C ALA A 125 19.81 8.73 -1.55
N VAL A 126 18.72 8.02 -1.85
CA VAL A 126 18.22 6.92 -1.03
C VAL A 126 19.23 5.77 -0.99
N LEU A 127 19.83 5.36 -2.11
CA LEU A 127 20.87 4.33 -2.14
C LEU A 127 22.15 4.77 -1.40
N ILE A 128 22.56 6.03 -1.53
CA ILE A 128 23.69 6.58 -0.79
C ILE A 128 23.41 6.57 0.71
N TYR A 129 22.21 6.99 1.13
CA TYR A 129 21.79 6.88 2.53
C TYR A 129 21.86 5.42 3.01
N VAL A 130 21.42 4.46 2.19
CA VAL A 130 21.55 3.03 2.49
C VAL A 130 23.02 2.69 2.73
N VAL A 131 23.93 2.99 1.79
CA VAL A 131 25.38 2.69 1.89
C VAL A 131 26.01 3.33 3.13
N ILE A 132 25.74 4.61 3.39
CA ILE A 132 26.23 5.32 4.57
C ILE A 132 25.73 4.62 5.84
N HIS A 133 24.46 4.23 5.89
CA HIS A 133 23.90 3.52 7.04
C HIS A 133 24.51 2.11 7.21
N ILE A 134 24.84 1.40 6.11
CA ILE A 134 25.59 0.14 6.16
C ILE A 134 26.93 0.38 6.85
N VAL A 135 27.73 1.31 6.32
CA VAL A 135 29.12 1.56 6.75
C VAL A 135 29.17 2.02 8.21
N PHE A 136 28.35 3.02 8.56
CA PHE A 136 28.36 3.59 9.91
C PHE A 136 27.93 2.57 10.96
N PHE A 137 27.00 1.67 10.62
CA PHE A 137 26.53 0.66 11.56
C PHE A 137 27.40 -0.60 11.62
N THR A 138 28.02 -1.03 10.51
CA THR A 138 29.01 -2.12 10.55
C THR A 138 30.20 -1.80 11.47
N LEU A 139 30.47 -0.51 11.71
CA LEU A 139 31.54 -0.05 12.58
C LEU A 139 31.13 0.09 14.06
N ASP A 140 29.84 0.21 14.38
CA ASP A 140 29.37 0.57 15.74
C ASP A 140 28.94 -0.64 16.60
N HIS A 141 28.83 -1.84 16.01
CA HIS A 141 28.37 -3.03 16.74
C HIS A 141 29.51 -3.76 17.46
N LYS A 142 29.83 -3.29 18.67
CA LYS A 142 30.42 -4.14 19.71
C LYS A 142 29.40 -5.17 20.18
N ASP A 143 29.77 -6.44 20.08
CA ASP A 143 29.04 -7.64 20.49
C ASP A 143 28.19 -7.45 21.76
N LYS A 144 26.87 -7.34 21.59
CA LYS A 144 25.91 -7.63 22.66
C LYS A 144 25.23 -8.96 22.33
N LYS A 145 25.35 -9.92 23.24
CA LYS A 145 24.61 -11.20 23.18
C LYS A 145 23.12 -10.91 23.05
N ASP A 146 22.57 -11.18 21.87
CA ASP A 146 21.15 -10.98 21.56
C ASP A 146 20.28 -11.99 22.33
N ASP A 147 19.27 -11.49 23.05
CA ASP A 147 18.22 -12.33 23.64
C ASP A 147 17.35 -12.90 22.51
N ALA A 148 17.15 -14.22 22.49
CA ALA A 148 16.30 -14.92 21.52
C ALA A 148 14.88 -14.33 21.43
N ARG A 149 14.38 -13.73 22.51
CA ARG A 149 13.09 -13.03 22.52
C ARG A 149 13.10 -11.74 21.70
N GLU A 150 14.17 -10.95 21.77
CA GLU A 150 14.30 -9.71 21.01
C GLU A 150 14.39 -9.99 19.51
N ASP A 151 15.17 -11.01 19.14
CA ASP A 151 15.28 -11.48 17.76
C ASP A 151 13.93 -11.84 17.13
N LEU A 152 13.09 -12.55 17.89
CA LEU A 152 11.73 -12.88 17.45
C LEU A 152 10.87 -11.62 17.22
N LEU A 153 11.04 -10.57 18.04
CA LEU A 153 10.29 -9.32 17.91
C LEU A 153 10.79 -8.50 16.71
N LEU A 154 12.10 -8.44 16.50
CA LEU A 154 12.71 -7.80 15.33
C LEU A 154 12.23 -8.46 14.03
N GLU A 155 12.19 -9.79 13.99
CA GLU A 155 11.72 -10.55 12.83
C GLU A 155 10.23 -10.29 12.51
N LYS A 156 9.38 -10.23 13.55
CA LYS A 156 7.96 -9.87 13.39
C LYS A 156 7.77 -8.45 12.86
N ARG A 157 8.62 -7.51 13.29
CA ARG A 157 8.56 -6.13 12.85
C ARG A 157 9.08 -5.97 11.42
N ARG A 158 10.17 -6.65 11.07
CA ARG A 158 10.72 -6.74 9.71
C ARG A 158 9.64 -7.16 8.71
N LYS A 159 8.94 -8.26 9.00
CA LYS A 159 7.85 -8.80 8.16
C LYS A 159 6.74 -7.77 7.90
N ARG A 160 6.32 -7.07 8.95
CA ARG A 160 5.26 -6.07 8.85
C ARG A 160 5.70 -4.85 8.04
N LEU A 161 6.89 -4.32 8.32
CA LEU A 161 7.42 -3.18 7.58
C LEU A 161 7.61 -3.52 6.10
N LEU A 162 8.05 -4.75 5.80
CA LEU A 162 8.22 -5.20 4.43
C LEU A 162 6.87 -5.28 3.71
N LEU A 163 5.82 -5.78 4.36
CA LEU A 163 4.46 -5.78 3.80
C LEU A 163 3.95 -4.37 3.47
N PHE A 164 4.21 -3.39 4.33
CA PHE A 164 3.82 -1.99 4.09
C PHE A 164 4.64 -1.34 2.98
N ALA A 165 5.95 -1.60 2.94
CA ALA A 165 6.81 -1.11 1.88
C ALA A 165 6.41 -1.71 0.52
N ILE A 166 6.14 -3.01 0.48
CA ILE A 166 5.63 -3.68 -0.71
C ILE A 166 4.33 -3.04 -1.19
N LEU A 167 3.35 -2.85 -0.30
CA LEU A 167 2.08 -2.18 -0.63
C LEU A 167 2.29 -0.79 -1.24
N ALA A 168 3.06 0.06 -0.55
CA ALA A 168 3.29 1.42 -0.99
C ALA A 168 4.04 1.43 -2.32
N ALA A 169 5.08 0.60 -2.51
CA ALA A 169 5.79 0.45 -3.78
C ALA A 169 4.85 0.03 -4.91
N THR A 170 3.99 -0.99 -4.71
CA THR A 170 3.08 -1.47 -5.76
C THR A 170 2.08 -0.41 -6.19
N ILE A 171 1.48 0.30 -5.23
CA ILE A 171 0.46 1.31 -5.51
C ILE A 171 1.08 2.51 -6.23
N THR A 172 2.19 3.02 -5.70
CA THR A 172 2.87 4.20 -6.24
C THR A 172 3.50 3.93 -7.61
N TYR A 173 4.00 2.72 -7.86
CA TYR A 173 4.51 2.33 -9.18
C TYR A 173 3.42 2.47 -10.24
N GLN A 174 2.26 1.84 -10.02
CA GLN A 174 1.15 1.89 -10.96
C GLN A 174 0.60 3.32 -11.14
N ALA A 175 0.44 4.06 -10.04
CA ALA A 175 -0.09 5.41 -10.08
C ALA A 175 0.88 6.43 -10.71
N GLY A 176 2.18 6.21 -10.58
CA GLY A 176 3.17 7.04 -11.24
C GLY A 176 3.17 6.82 -12.75
N LEU A 177 3.03 5.57 -13.20
CA LEU A 177 2.96 5.23 -14.62
C LEU A 177 1.61 5.57 -15.27
N THR A 178 0.54 5.68 -14.47
CA THR A 178 -0.80 6.03 -14.94
C THR A 178 -1.37 7.16 -14.09
N PRO A 179 -0.94 8.42 -14.35
CA PRO A 179 -1.29 9.56 -13.52
C PRO A 179 -2.80 9.84 -13.56
N PRO A 180 -3.32 10.54 -12.54
CA PRO A 180 -4.73 10.84 -12.44
C PRO A 180 -5.22 11.71 -13.59
N GLY A 181 -6.43 11.46 -14.07
CA GLY A 181 -6.99 12.12 -15.25
C GLY A 181 -6.55 11.51 -16.58
N GLY A 182 -5.60 10.56 -16.58
CA GLY A 182 -5.10 9.91 -17.78
C GLY A 182 -4.12 10.77 -18.57
N PHE A 183 -4.09 10.55 -19.88
CA PHE A 183 -3.17 11.19 -20.82
C PHE A 183 -3.92 11.95 -21.91
N LEU A 184 -3.32 13.01 -22.41
CA LEU A 184 -3.78 13.71 -23.60
C LEU A 184 -3.67 12.79 -24.82
N LEU A 185 -4.67 12.79 -25.70
CA LEU A 185 -4.69 11.95 -26.90
C LEU A 185 -4.24 12.67 -28.16
N GLN A 186 -4.05 13.99 -28.13
CA GLN A 186 -3.70 14.78 -29.32
C GLN A 186 -2.65 15.82 -28.96
N ASP A 187 -1.83 16.16 -29.95
CA ASP A 187 -0.91 17.29 -29.87
C ASP A 187 -1.69 18.61 -29.99
N ASP A 188 -1.27 19.64 -29.24
CA ASP A 188 -1.80 20.99 -29.43
C ASP A 188 -1.25 21.61 -30.73
N LYS A 189 -2.06 22.44 -31.40
CA LYS A 189 -1.72 23.14 -32.65
C LYS A 189 -0.50 24.06 -32.51
N LEU A 190 -0.19 24.51 -31.28
CA LEU A 190 0.98 25.33 -30.98
C LEU A 190 2.22 24.52 -30.51
N GLY A 191 2.14 23.19 -30.46
CA GLY A 191 3.27 22.32 -30.08
C GLY A 191 3.72 22.45 -28.63
N ARG A 192 2.90 23.04 -27.75
CA ARG A 192 3.22 23.21 -26.32
C ARG A 192 2.96 21.95 -25.49
N HIS A 193 2.02 21.11 -25.91
CA HIS A 193 1.61 19.89 -25.23
C HIS A 193 1.52 18.75 -26.23
N HIS A 194 2.04 17.58 -25.85
CA HIS A 194 2.14 16.43 -26.73
C HIS A 194 1.20 15.31 -26.27
N ALA A 195 0.73 14.50 -27.22
CA ALA A 195 0.01 13.29 -26.94
C ALA A 195 0.80 12.41 -25.96
N GLY A 196 0.08 11.88 -24.98
CA GLY A 196 0.62 11.08 -23.91
C GLY A 196 1.18 11.89 -22.73
N ASP A 197 1.08 13.22 -22.72
CA ASP A 197 1.34 14.03 -21.54
C ASP A 197 0.20 13.87 -20.50
N PRO A 198 0.49 13.89 -19.19
CA PRO A 198 -0.54 13.76 -18.16
C PRO A 198 -1.54 14.91 -18.19
N VAL A 199 -2.84 14.60 -18.22
CA VAL A 199 -3.88 15.64 -18.28
C VAL A 199 -3.87 16.56 -17.06
N LEU A 200 -3.58 16.01 -15.87
CA LEU A 200 -3.47 16.81 -14.65
C LEU A 200 -2.30 17.80 -14.69
N LEU A 201 -1.23 17.50 -15.44
CA LEU A 201 -0.09 18.41 -15.61
C LEU A 201 -0.49 19.64 -16.43
N ASP A 202 -1.29 19.43 -17.48
CA ASP A 202 -1.78 20.47 -18.37
C ASP A 202 -2.73 21.44 -17.65
N ASN A 203 -3.81 20.89 -17.07
CA ASN A 203 -4.84 21.72 -16.42
C ASN A 203 -4.37 22.33 -15.09
N TYR A 204 -3.62 21.57 -14.28
CA TYR A 204 -3.29 21.94 -12.89
C TYR A 204 -1.84 21.57 -12.51
N PRO A 205 -0.82 22.24 -13.09
CA PRO A 205 0.59 21.85 -12.96
C PRO A 205 1.08 21.80 -11.51
N ARG A 206 0.63 22.72 -10.64
CA ARG A 206 0.98 22.71 -9.21
C ARG A 206 0.46 21.45 -8.49
N ARG A 207 -0.75 21.00 -8.84
CA ARG A 207 -1.36 19.79 -8.25
C ARG A 207 -0.68 18.54 -8.76
N TYR A 208 -0.41 18.48 -10.06
CA TYR A 208 0.37 17.41 -10.65
C TYR A 208 1.74 17.29 -10.00
N ASN A 209 2.47 18.40 -9.84
CA ASN A 209 3.78 18.39 -9.19
C ASN A 209 3.68 17.87 -7.74
N ALA A 210 2.69 18.31 -6.96
CA ALA A 210 2.48 17.81 -5.62
C ALA A 210 2.17 16.30 -5.61
N PHE A 211 1.28 15.83 -6.50
CA PHE A 211 1.01 14.40 -6.69
C PHE A 211 2.29 13.62 -7.03
N PHE A 212 3.02 14.06 -8.06
CA PHE A 212 4.20 13.40 -8.57
C PHE A 212 5.30 13.28 -7.52
N TYR A 213 5.61 14.37 -6.82
CA TYR A 213 6.65 14.35 -5.78
C TYR A 213 6.25 13.49 -4.59
N CYS A 214 5.01 13.63 -4.08
CA CYS A 214 4.53 12.79 -2.99
C CYS A 214 4.52 11.30 -3.37
N ASN A 215 4.04 10.96 -4.56
CA ASN A 215 4.00 9.58 -5.05
C ASN A 215 5.42 9.00 -5.21
N SER A 216 6.33 9.77 -5.81
CA SER A 216 7.72 9.35 -6.05
C SER A 216 8.51 9.19 -4.76
N ILE A 217 8.33 10.09 -3.78
CA ILE A 217 8.95 9.94 -2.44
C ILE A 217 8.44 8.68 -1.76
N SER A 218 7.12 8.43 -1.78
CA SER A 218 6.56 7.19 -1.23
C SER A 218 7.10 5.94 -1.93
N PHE A 219 7.22 5.95 -3.26
CA PHE A 219 7.81 4.84 -4.03
C PHE A 219 9.27 4.59 -3.65
N MET A 220 10.12 5.63 -3.69
CA MET A 220 11.55 5.50 -3.43
C MET A 220 11.85 5.10 -1.99
N LEU A 221 11.14 5.66 -1.00
CA LEU A 221 11.25 5.24 0.40
C LEU A 221 10.84 3.77 0.57
N SER A 222 9.82 3.32 -0.15
CA SER A 222 9.37 1.93 -0.11
C SER A 222 10.38 0.96 -0.71
N ILE A 223 11.00 1.30 -1.85
CA ILE A 223 12.09 0.52 -2.44
C ILE A 223 13.30 0.49 -1.50
N ALA A 224 13.67 1.62 -0.88
CA ALA A 224 14.73 1.69 0.13
C ALA A 224 14.48 0.72 1.29
N LEU A 225 13.25 0.76 1.83
CA LEU A 225 12.82 -0.10 2.92
C LEU A 225 12.89 -1.57 2.52
N ILE A 226 12.47 -1.92 1.31
CA ILE A 226 12.58 -3.29 0.80
C ILE A 226 14.04 -3.73 0.77
N ILE A 227 14.96 -2.94 0.21
CA ILE A 227 16.40 -3.25 0.15
C ILE A 227 16.95 -3.47 1.57
N LEU A 228 16.69 -2.54 2.47
CA LEU A 228 17.15 -2.60 3.87
C LEU A 228 16.57 -3.79 4.63
N LEU A 229 15.30 -4.13 4.40
CA LEU A 229 14.60 -5.21 5.08
C LEU A 229 14.93 -6.58 4.50
N VAL A 230 15.39 -6.69 3.25
CA VAL A 230 15.84 -7.96 2.68
C VAL A 230 17.19 -8.37 3.29
N ASN A 231 18.12 -7.44 3.50
CA ASN A 231 19.45 -7.73 4.02
C ASN A 231 19.48 -7.89 5.57
N PRO A 232 19.87 -9.06 6.11
CA PRO A 232 19.91 -9.30 7.55
C PRO A 232 20.89 -8.42 8.33
N ASN A 233 21.97 -7.99 7.68
CA ASN A 233 22.98 -7.14 8.30
C ASN A 233 22.49 -5.69 8.47
N LEU A 234 21.47 -5.28 7.71
CA LEU A 234 20.99 -3.89 7.67
C LEU A 234 19.71 -3.67 8.47
N TYR A 235 18.82 -4.66 8.56
CA TYR A 235 17.56 -4.43 9.25
C TYR A 235 17.69 -4.50 10.78
N ARG A 236 18.55 -5.38 11.34
CA ARG A 236 18.69 -5.55 12.80
C ARG A 236 19.04 -4.19 13.46
N PRO A 237 20.09 -3.49 12.99
CA PRO A 237 20.34 -2.06 13.22
C PRO A 237 19.14 -1.14 13.20
N ALA A 238 18.51 -1.04 12.04
CA ALA A 238 17.61 0.05 11.70
C ALA A 238 16.22 -0.14 12.32
N ILE A 239 15.87 -1.39 12.64
CA ILE A 239 14.69 -1.69 13.44
C ILE A 239 14.90 -1.23 14.88
N ARG A 240 16.09 -1.43 15.48
CA ARG A 240 16.38 -0.99 16.86
C ARG A 240 16.34 0.53 17.03
N SER A 241 16.76 1.30 16.03
CA SER A 241 16.76 2.78 16.05
C SER A 241 15.41 3.44 15.71
N ASN A 242 14.35 2.65 15.46
CA ASN A 242 13.03 3.11 15.00
C ASN A 242 13.02 3.75 13.60
N ALA A 243 14.17 3.97 12.96
CA ALA A 243 14.29 4.68 11.71
C ALA A 243 13.40 4.10 10.60
N LEU A 244 13.37 2.77 10.44
CA LEU A 244 12.51 2.13 9.42
C LEU A 244 11.02 2.37 9.67
N SER A 245 10.59 2.48 10.93
CA SER A 245 9.18 2.74 11.26
C SER A 245 8.79 4.18 10.95
N VAL A 246 9.69 5.13 11.20
CA VAL A 246 9.50 6.54 10.87
C VAL A 246 9.48 6.71 9.36
N CYS A 247 10.43 6.08 8.65
CA CYS A 247 10.48 6.05 7.19
C CYS A 247 9.19 5.48 6.59
N THR A 248 8.66 4.36 7.11
CA THR A 248 7.37 3.83 6.66
C THR A 248 6.23 4.80 6.94
N ALA A 249 6.19 5.45 8.10
CA ALA A 249 5.16 6.46 8.40
C ALA A 249 5.22 7.61 7.39
N VAL A 250 6.40 8.20 7.18
CA VAL A 250 6.61 9.27 6.18
C VAL A 250 6.18 8.84 4.79
N GLY A 251 6.56 7.64 4.34
CA GLY A 251 6.12 7.08 3.07
C GLY A 251 4.60 6.99 2.94
N LEU A 252 3.90 6.51 3.99
CA LEU A 252 2.43 6.46 4.00
C LEU A 252 1.78 7.85 4.04
N LEU A 253 2.42 8.85 4.66
CA LEU A 253 1.93 10.23 4.63
C LEU A 253 2.09 10.84 3.24
N CYS A 254 3.23 10.59 2.57
CA CYS A 254 3.42 10.97 1.18
C CYS A 254 2.40 10.29 0.26
N LEU A 255 2.10 8.99 0.48
CA LEU A 255 1.05 8.29 -0.25
C LEU A 255 -0.32 8.97 -0.06
N MET A 256 -0.65 9.37 1.17
CA MET A 256 -1.90 10.09 1.44
C MET A 256 -1.93 11.48 0.80
N GLY A 257 -0.80 12.20 0.79
CA GLY A 257 -0.65 13.46 0.07
C GLY A 257 -0.88 13.30 -1.43
N ALA A 258 -0.31 12.26 -2.04
CA ALA A 258 -0.53 11.94 -3.45
C ALA A 258 -2.02 11.63 -3.73
N TYR A 259 -2.68 10.85 -2.88
CA TYR A 259 -4.11 10.60 -3.03
C TYR A 259 -4.94 11.89 -2.97
N ALA A 260 -4.64 12.78 -2.01
CA ALA A 260 -5.40 14.01 -1.81
C ALA A 260 -5.29 15.00 -2.98
N THR A 261 -4.13 15.04 -3.64
CA THR A 261 -3.88 15.92 -4.79
C THR A 261 -4.28 15.28 -6.13
N GLY A 262 -4.21 13.95 -6.23
CA GLY A 262 -4.49 13.21 -7.45
C GLY A 262 -5.95 12.79 -7.65
N SER A 263 -6.71 12.53 -6.58
CA SER A 263 -8.06 11.93 -6.70
C SER A 263 -9.14 12.84 -7.29
N THR A 264 -8.92 14.16 -7.33
CA THR A 264 -9.87 15.10 -7.93
C THR A 264 -9.16 16.34 -8.45
N GLN A 265 -9.61 16.82 -9.62
CA GLN A 265 -9.11 18.07 -10.20
C GLN A 265 -9.71 19.31 -9.52
N HIS A 266 -10.91 19.21 -8.94
CA HIS A 266 -11.59 20.35 -8.33
C HIS A 266 -11.05 20.70 -6.93
N LEU A 267 -10.76 21.99 -6.73
CA LEU A 267 -10.26 22.52 -5.45
C LEU A 267 -11.26 22.32 -4.30
N LYS A 268 -12.56 22.57 -4.54
CA LYS A 268 -13.61 22.50 -3.50
C LYS A 268 -13.79 21.09 -2.91
N THR A 269 -13.76 20.05 -3.73
CA THR A 269 -13.88 18.65 -3.31
C THR A 269 -12.59 18.14 -2.67
N SER A 270 -11.43 18.61 -3.15
CA SER A 270 -10.11 18.27 -2.61
C SER A 270 -9.86 18.81 -1.20
N ILE A 271 -10.42 20.00 -0.86
CA ILE A 271 -10.31 20.58 0.50
C ILE A 271 -10.80 19.59 1.56
N TYR A 272 -11.91 18.88 1.33
CA TYR A 272 -12.43 17.89 2.28
C TYR A 272 -11.45 16.74 2.51
N ILE A 273 -10.78 16.25 1.47
CA ILE A 273 -9.78 15.17 1.61
C ILE A 273 -8.53 15.69 2.31
N ILE A 274 -8.07 16.90 1.97
CA ILE A 274 -6.91 17.52 2.63
C ILE A 274 -7.21 17.74 4.11
N VAL A 275 -8.39 18.26 4.46
CA VAL A 275 -8.82 18.44 5.85
C VAL A 275 -8.95 17.10 6.57
N LEU A 276 -9.59 16.10 5.94
CA LEU A 276 -9.73 14.75 6.52
C LEU A 276 -8.37 14.11 6.77
N ALA A 277 -7.45 14.21 5.81
CA ALA A 277 -6.07 13.75 5.92
C ALA A 277 -5.32 14.50 7.04
N VAL A 278 -5.43 15.82 7.11
CA VAL A 278 -4.80 16.65 8.15
C VAL A 278 -5.36 16.33 9.55
N VAL A 279 -6.66 16.18 9.71
CA VAL A 279 -7.28 15.79 11.00
C VAL A 279 -6.75 14.42 11.44
N VAL A 280 -6.68 13.47 10.52
CA VAL A 280 -6.13 12.14 10.77
C VAL A 280 -4.64 12.20 11.11
N LEU A 281 -3.86 13.04 10.42
CA LEU A 281 -2.45 13.30 10.70
C LEU A 281 -2.25 13.90 12.09
N LEU A 282 -3.09 14.86 12.49
CA LEU A 282 -3.03 15.50 13.80
C LEU A 282 -3.40 14.52 14.92
N VAL A 283 -4.37 13.64 14.70
CA VAL A 283 -4.69 12.55 15.64
C VAL A 283 -3.52 11.58 15.76
N ALA A 284 -2.93 11.17 14.64
CA ALA A 284 -1.77 10.27 14.64
C ALA A 284 -0.53 10.92 15.29
N ALA A 285 -0.25 12.18 14.99
CA ALA A 285 0.85 12.97 15.54
C ALA A 285 0.63 13.28 17.03
N GLY A 286 -0.59 13.60 17.45
CA GLY A 286 -0.96 13.79 18.85
C GLY A 286 -0.76 12.52 19.67
N LEU A 287 -1.15 11.36 19.14
CA LEU A 287 -0.84 10.07 19.76
C LEU A 287 0.68 9.82 19.87
N LEU A 288 1.45 10.23 18.87
CA LEU A 288 2.93 10.13 18.84
C LEU A 288 3.60 11.10 19.83
N LEU A 289 3.10 12.34 19.95
CA LEU A 289 3.63 13.38 20.82
C LEU A 289 3.35 13.10 22.31
N VAL A 290 2.12 12.70 22.64
CA VAL A 290 1.75 12.25 24.00
C VAL A 290 2.68 11.12 24.44
N PHE A 291 3.07 10.25 23.51
CA PHE A 291 4.02 9.18 23.76
C PHE A 291 5.46 9.68 23.99
N LEU A 292 5.97 10.62 23.18
CA LEU A 292 7.31 11.20 23.34
C LEU A 292 7.46 11.92 24.70
N LEU A 293 6.44 12.68 25.09
CA LEU A 293 6.41 13.39 26.37
C LEU A 293 6.39 12.39 27.55
N LYS A 294 5.61 11.32 27.44
CA LYS A 294 5.52 10.27 28.48
C LYS A 294 6.77 9.40 28.58
N ARG A 295 7.52 9.21 27.48
CA ARG A 295 8.82 8.51 27.44
C ARG A 295 9.88 9.24 28.26
N HIS A 296 9.89 10.57 28.23
CA HIS A 296 10.86 11.37 28.98
C HIS A 296 10.59 11.30 30.50
N GLY A 297 9.32 11.26 30.92
CA GLY A 297 8.94 11.15 32.33
C GLY A 297 9.24 9.80 33.01
N ASN A 298 9.30 8.70 32.24
CA ASN A 298 9.39 7.33 32.78
C ASN A 298 10.81 6.74 32.82
N SER A 299 11.86 7.51 32.53
CA SER A 299 13.25 7.06 32.66
C SER A 299 13.73 6.95 34.11
N LYS A 300 12.89 7.32 35.10
CA LYS A 300 13.28 7.37 36.53
C LYS A 300 12.66 6.32 37.45
N LYS A 301 11.71 5.47 37.04
CA LYS A 301 11.11 4.49 37.95
C LYS A 301 10.67 3.20 37.23
N ASN A 302 11.26 2.04 37.58
CA ASN A 302 10.54 0.94 38.24
C ASN A 302 11.36 -0.37 38.43
N PRO A 303 11.00 -1.22 39.42
CA PRO A 303 11.66 -2.48 39.82
C PRO A 303 11.06 -3.73 39.10
N PRO A 304 11.54 -4.97 39.36
CA PRO A 304 11.23 -6.16 38.56
C PRO A 304 9.87 -6.83 38.87
N SER A 305 9.25 -7.37 37.82
CA SER A 305 7.91 -7.98 37.79
C SER A 305 7.88 -9.52 37.92
N ALA A 306 6.86 -10.04 38.62
CA ALA A 306 6.54 -11.46 38.93
C ALA A 306 6.04 -12.31 37.71
N PRO A 307 5.93 -13.66 37.82
CA PRO A 307 5.76 -14.56 36.67
C PRO A 307 4.29 -14.73 36.17
N ILE A 308 4.14 -15.01 34.86
CA ILE A 308 2.87 -15.00 34.10
C ILE A 308 2.26 -16.41 33.94
N LYS A 309 0.93 -16.56 34.15
CA LYS A 309 0.15 -17.84 34.06
C LYS A 309 -0.38 -18.15 32.64
N GLN A 310 -0.63 -19.44 32.35
CA GLN A 310 -1.09 -20.03 31.07
C GLN A 310 -2.35 -19.42 30.42
N LYS A 311 -3.28 -18.81 31.18
CA LYS A 311 -4.53 -18.21 30.65
C LYS A 311 -4.25 -16.98 29.75
N ASP A 312 -3.13 -16.29 29.99
CA ASP A 312 -2.73 -15.10 29.23
C ASP A 312 -2.19 -15.46 27.84
N GLN A 313 -1.56 -16.63 27.67
CA GLN A 313 -0.98 -17.03 26.38
C GLN A 313 -2.03 -17.23 25.28
N LYS A 314 -3.22 -17.77 25.63
CA LYS A 314 -4.32 -17.96 24.67
C LYS A 314 -4.91 -16.61 24.21
N GLY A 315 -5.01 -15.65 25.12
CA GLY A 315 -5.44 -14.28 24.82
C GLY A 315 -4.48 -13.54 23.89
N GLU A 316 -3.18 -13.62 24.19
CA GLU A 316 -2.11 -13.02 23.36
C GLU A 316 -2.08 -13.59 21.94
N ARG A 317 -2.22 -14.91 21.79
CA ARG A 317 -2.28 -15.55 20.45
C ARG A 317 -3.48 -15.05 19.63
N LYS A 318 -4.64 -14.87 20.27
CA LYS A 318 -5.85 -14.33 19.62
C LYS A 318 -5.67 -12.86 19.21
N LYS A 319 -5.07 -12.02 20.06
CA LYS A 319 -4.73 -10.63 19.71
C LYS A 319 -3.76 -10.56 18.54
N HIS A 320 -2.72 -11.40 18.54
CA HIS A 320 -1.76 -11.47 17.44
C HIS A 320 -2.40 -11.88 16.11
N ALA A 321 -3.29 -12.88 16.12
CA ALA A 321 -4.05 -13.26 14.93
C ALA A 321 -4.90 -12.09 14.42
N ARG A 322 -5.58 -11.38 15.32
CA ARG A 322 -6.40 -10.21 14.99
C ARG A 322 -5.59 -9.08 14.35
N ARG A 323 -4.39 -8.78 14.85
CA ARG A 323 -3.49 -7.79 14.24
C ARG A 323 -3.07 -8.17 12.82
N LYS A 324 -2.75 -9.44 12.59
CA LYS A 324 -2.42 -9.92 11.24
C LYS A 324 -3.60 -9.75 10.28
N TYR A 325 -4.81 -10.08 10.74
CA TYR A 325 -6.03 -9.86 9.97
C TYR A 325 -6.25 -8.37 9.64
N LEU A 326 -6.17 -7.49 10.64
CA LEU A 326 -6.31 -6.03 10.43
C LEU A 326 -5.25 -5.49 9.47
N MET A 327 -4.02 -5.98 9.55
CA MET A 327 -2.93 -5.61 8.66
C MET A 327 -3.23 -6.00 7.21
N LEU A 328 -3.58 -7.26 6.96
CA LEU A 328 -3.89 -7.74 5.61
C LEU A 328 -5.11 -7.01 5.02
N LEU A 329 -6.13 -6.78 5.83
CA LEU A 329 -7.33 -6.09 5.40
C LEU A 329 -7.06 -4.62 5.08
N GLY A 330 -6.35 -3.90 5.96
CA GLY A 330 -5.98 -2.50 5.70
C GLY A 330 -5.07 -2.34 4.49
N ILE A 331 -4.16 -3.29 4.26
CA ILE A 331 -3.31 -3.31 3.05
C ILE A 331 -4.16 -3.48 1.79
N LEU A 332 -5.06 -4.47 1.79
CA LEU A 332 -5.94 -4.74 0.65
C LEU A 332 -6.82 -3.52 0.33
N VAL A 333 -7.49 -2.98 1.35
CA VAL A 333 -8.45 -1.90 1.18
C VAL A 333 -7.76 -0.58 0.81
N ALA A 334 -6.60 -0.26 1.40
CA ALA A 334 -5.77 0.87 0.95
C ALA A 334 -5.41 0.76 -0.54
N SER A 335 -5.02 -0.44 -1.01
CA SER A 335 -4.64 -0.66 -2.41
C SER A 335 -5.79 -0.39 -3.37
N VAL A 336 -6.94 -1.01 -3.10
CA VAL A 336 -8.12 -0.89 -3.98
C VAL A 336 -8.65 0.54 -3.95
N ALA A 337 -8.75 1.15 -2.77
CA ALA A 337 -9.30 2.50 -2.64
C ALA A 337 -8.40 3.57 -3.25
N TYR A 338 -7.07 3.42 -3.16
CA TYR A 338 -6.13 4.33 -3.81
C TYR A 338 -6.26 4.27 -5.33
N GLN A 339 -6.22 3.06 -5.91
CA GLN A 339 -6.36 2.88 -7.36
C GLN A 339 -7.69 3.42 -7.88
N ALA A 340 -8.80 3.07 -7.22
CA ALA A 340 -10.14 3.53 -7.61
C ALA A 340 -10.32 5.05 -7.43
N GLY A 341 -9.58 5.67 -6.50
CA GLY A 341 -9.63 7.12 -6.31
C GLY A 341 -8.91 7.89 -7.42
N LEU A 342 -7.82 7.35 -7.97
CA LEU A 342 -7.08 7.99 -9.07
C LEU A 342 -7.67 7.65 -10.46
N LYS A 343 -8.27 6.46 -10.59
CA LYS A 343 -8.99 6.00 -11.78
C LYS A 343 -10.48 5.79 -11.40
N PRO A 344 -11.28 6.86 -11.37
CA PRO A 344 -12.67 6.78 -10.92
C PRO A 344 -13.53 5.91 -11.85
N PRO A 345 -14.63 5.33 -11.33
CA PRO A 345 -15.53 4.50 -12.10
C PRO A 345 -16.16 5.30 -13.24
N GLY A 346 -16.25 4.67 -14.41
CA GLY A 346 -16.69 5.33 -15.64
C GLY A 346 -15.60 6.11 -16.36
N GLY A 347 -14.38 6.15 -15.81
CA GLY A 347 -13.23 6.82 -16.43
C GLY A 347 -13.25 8.34 -16.29
N THR A 348 -12.33 8.97 -17.00
CA THR A 348 -12.19 10.43 -17.10
C THR A 348 -12.33 10.84 -18.56
N TRP A 349 -12.77 12.07 -18.80
CA TRP A 349 -12.77 12.62 -20.16
C TRP A 349 -11.33 12.71 -20.68
N GLN A 350 -11.10 12.37 -21.95
CA GLN A 350 -9.76 12.40 -22.56
C GLN A 350 -9.55 13.63 -23.47
N SER A 351 -10.63 14.32 -23.80
CA SER A 351 -10.66 15.61 -24.51
C SER A 351 -11.64 16.55 -23.81
N GLY A 352 -11.42 17.85 -23.92
CA GLY A 352 -12.33 18.88 -23.41
C GLY A 352 -13.25 19.39 -24.51
N ASP A 353 -14.54 19.56 -24.20
CA ASP A 353 -15.55 20.18 -25.05
C ASP A 353 -16.39 21.19 -24.23
N SER A 354 -17.39 21.82 -24.85
CA SER A 354 -18.31 22.77 -24.21
C SER A 354 -19.21 22.11 -23.15
N GLY A 355 -18.66 21.86 -21.96
CA GLY A 355 -19.38 21.34 -20.80
C GLY A 355 -18.55 20.51 -19.81
N TYR A 356 -17.33 20.09 -20.18
CA TYR A 356 -16.44 19.30 -19.33
C TYR A 356 -14.96 19.49 -19.73
N GLU A 357 -14.05 19.38 -18.76
CA GLU A 357 -12.60 19.45 -18.98
C GLU A 357 -12.00 18.04 -19.08
N ALA A 358 -10.95 17.89 -19.87
CA ALA A 358 -10.18 16.66 -19.92
C ALA A 358 -9.68 16.30 -18.50
N GLY A 359 -9.74 15.01 -18.16
CA GLY A 359 -9.35 14.49 -16.86
C GLY A 359 -10.43 14.60 -15.77
N ASN A 360 -11.54 15.31 -16.02
CA ASN A 360 -12.69 15.27 -15.12
C ASN A 360 -13.32 13.86 -15.13
N PRO A 361 -13.74 13.33 -13.96
CA PRO A 361 -14.45 12.06 -13.91
C PRO A 361 -15.77 12.13 -14.68
N VAL A 362 -16.00 11.21 -15.61
CA VAL A 362 -17.23 11.18 -16.43
C VAL A 362 -18.48 11.05 -15.55
N MET A 363 -18.37 10.33 -14.44
CA MET A 363 -19.44 10.17 -13.46
C MET A 363 -19.73 11.46 -12.68
N HIS A 364 -18.74 12.34 -12.48
CA HIS A 364 -18.95 13.63 -11.80
C HIS A 364 -19.92 14.51 -12.59
N ASP A 365 -19.70 14.62 -13.91
CA ASP A 365 -20.46 15.54 -14.76
C ASP A 365 -21.85 14.97 -15.08
N ASN A 366 -21.94 13.68 -15.37
CA ASN A 366 -23.21 13.06 -15.75
C ASN A 366 -24.08 12.61 -14.56
N ARG A 367 -23.48 12.30 -13.40
CA ARG A 367 -24.16 11.68 -12.24
C ARG A 367 -23.55 12.15 -10.91
N ARG A 368 -23.45 13.47 -10.73
CA ARG A 368 -22.80 14.12 -9.58
C ARG A 368 -23.11 13.52 -8.20
N PRO A 369 -24.38 13.27 -7.80
CA PRO A 369 -24.67 12.72 -6.47
C PRO A 369 -24.01 11.36 -6.23
N ARG A 370 -23.98 10.49 -7.25
CA ARG A 370 -23.38 9.15 -7.19
C ARG A 370 -21.87 9.24 -7.14
N TYR A 371 -21.27 10.11 -7.94
CA TYR A 371 -19.85 10.39 -7.88
C TYR A 371 -19.45 10.86 -6.47
N LEU A 372 -20.21 11.77 -5.86
CA LEU A 372 -19.90 12.24 -4.50
C LEU A 372 -19.97 11.11 -3.47
N VAL A 373 -21.00 10.24 -3.54
CA VAL A 373 -21.08 9.06 -2.67
C VAL A 373 -19.88 8.13 -2.88
N PHE A 374 -19.54 7.81 -4.13
CA PHE A 374 -18.37 7.00 -4.44
C PHE A 374 -17.10 7.64 -3.88
N PHE A 375 -16.86 8.90 -4.23
CA PHE A 375 -15.64 9.64 -3.92
C PHE A 375 -15.42 9.74 -2.42
N TYR A 376 -16.39 10.25 -1.67
CA TYR A 376 -16.25 10.40 -0.22
C TYR A 376 -16.14 9.05 0.49
N SER A 377 -16.96 8.07 0.11
CA SER A 377 -16.88 6.74 0.75
C SER A 377 -15.54 6.06 0.46
N ASN A 378 -15.04 6.16 -0.77
CA ASN A 378 -13.75 5.63 -1.17
C ASN A 378 -12.58 6.33 -0.43
N SER A 379 -12.64 7.66 -0.30
CA SER A 379 -11.62 8.42 0.44
C SER A 379 -11.63 8.12 1.93
N ILE A 380 -12.80 7.98 2.56
CA ILE A 380 -12.93 7.56 3.97
C ILE A 380 -12.31 6.17 4.14
N SER A 381 -12.60 5.24 3.24
CA SER A 381 -12.05 3.90 3.24
C SER A 381 -10.52 3.91 3.14
N PHE A 382 -9.97 4.61 2.15
CA PHE A 382 -8.53 4.75 1.98
C PHE A 382 -7.84 5.32 3.23
N VAL A 383 -8.34 6.44 3.75
CA VAL A 383 -7.75 7.11 4.93
C VAL A 383 -7.86 6.23 6.17
N ALA A 384 -9.01 5.58 6.39
CA ALA A 384 -9.21 4.66 7.51
C ALA A 384 -8.22 3.48 7.46
N SER A 385 -7.97 2.93 6.28
CA SER A 385 -6.96 1.89 6.06
C SER A 385 -5.54 2.36 6.40
N ILE A 386 -5.14 3.56 5.95
CA ILE A 386 -3.82 4.14 6.28
C ILE A 386 -3.69 4.38 7.79
N VAL A 387 -4.74 4.84 8.47
CA VAL A 387 -4.75 4.99 9.94
C VAL A 387 -4.52 3.66 10.63
N VAL A 388 -5.22 2.60 10.21
CA VAL A 388 -5.02 1.26 10.78
C VAL A 388 -3.58 0.79 10.56
N ILE A 389 -3.01 1.00 9.38
CA ILE A 389 -1.61 0.66 9.09
C ILE A 389 -0.65 1.44 10.01
N ILE A 390 -0.86 2.75 10.18
CA ILE A 390 -0.05 3.59 11.05
C ILE A 390 -0.19 3.15 12.51
N MET A 391 -1.39 2.83 12.98
CA MET A 391 -1.63 2.30 14.33
C MET A 391 -1.00 0.92 14.57
N LEU A 392 -0.74 0.15 13.50
CA LEU A 392 -0.03 -1.13 13.56
C LEU A 392 1.50 -0.98 13.54
N LEU A 393 2.05 0.17 13.18
CA LEU A 393 3.49 0.46 13.27
C LEU A 393 4.00 0.35 14.72
N PRO A 394 3.38 1.03 15.71
CA PRO A 394 3.83 0.99 17.09
C PRO A 394 3.48 -0.31 17.80
N GLN A 395 4.38 -1.29 17.73
CA GLN A 395 4.47 -2.38 18.73
C GLN A 395 5.46 -2.02 19.85
N TRP A 396 5.61 -0.73 20.12
CA TRP A 396 6.65 -0.12 20.97
C TRP A 396 6.27 0.06 22.44
N LEU A 397 5.06 -0.30 22.86
CA LEU A 397 4.66 -0.14 24.26
C LEU A 397 5.32 -1.22 25.12
N ARG A 398 6.15 -0.77 26.06
CA ARG A 398 6.78 -1.59 27.11
C ARG A 398 5.71 -2.40 27.87
N LYS A 399 6.01 -3.68 28.12
CA LYS A 399 5.16 -4.72 28.73
C LYS A 399 4.23 -4.30 29.86
N GLU A 400 4.62 -3.35 30.70
CA GLU A 400 3.84 -2.92 31.87
C GLU A 400 2.71 -1.93 31.57
N GLN A 401 2.84 -1.04 30.57
CA GLN A 401 1.73 -0.18 30.08
C GLN A 401 1.02 -0.78 28.86
N GLN A 402 1.53 -1.91 28.36
CA GLN A 402 1.09 -2.55 27.13
C GLN A 402 -0.36 -3.07 27.22
N GLY A 403 -0.85 -3.43 28.40
CA GLY A 403 -2.17 -4.05 28.56
C GLY A 403 -3.35 -3.16 28.14
N GLU A 404 -3.39 -1.90 28.59
CA GLU A 404 -4.53 -1.00 28.34
C GLU A 404 -4.45 -0.33 26.97
N TRP A 405 -3.29 0.19 26.60
CA TRP A 405 -3.07 0.80 25.28
C TRP A 405 -3.31 -0.19 24.14
N GLU A 406 -2.88 -1.44 24.29
CA GLU A 406 -3.10 -2.47 23.27
C GLU A 406 -4.58 -2.83 23.14
N LYS A 407 -5.31 -2.92 24.25
CA LYS A 407 -6.77 -3.13 24.24
C LYS A 407 -7.48 -1.94 23.58
N TRP A 408 -7.11 -0.71 23.92
CA TRP A 408 -7.69 0.51 23.36
C TRP A 408 -7.39 0.64 21.87
N SER A 409 -6.12 0.51 21.46
CA SER A 409 -5.69 0.54 20.06
C SER A 409 -6.39 -0.53 19.23
N LEU A 410 -6.47 -1.77 19.73
CA LEU A 410 -7.24 -2.82 19.05
C LEU A 410 -8.71 -2.43 18.93
N ARG A 411 -9.33 -1.88 19.98
CA ARG A 411 -10.73 -1.44 19.94
C ARG A 411 -10.94 -0.37 18.87
N VAL A 412 -10.08 0.65 18.83
CA VAL A 412 -10.13 1.72 17.82
C VAL A 412 -9.97 1.13 16.42
N MET A 413 -8.90 0.36 16.15
CA MET A 413 -8.67 -0.25 14.84
C MET A 413 -9.84 -1.14 14.38
N ASN A 414 -10.53 -1.83 15.30
CA ASN A 414 -11.70 -2.63 14.92
C ASN A 414 -12.93 -1.80 14.57
N TRP A 415 -13.11 -0.64 15.20
CA TRP A 415 -14.17 0.28 14.78
C TRP A 415 -13.81 0.95 13.47
N THR A 416 -12.56 1.40 13.32
CA THR A 416 -12.03 1.99 12.09
C THR A 416 -12.17 1.02 10.92
N ILE A 417 -11.82 -0.26 11.07
CA ILE A 417 -11.92 -1.22 9.96
C ILE A 417 -13.36 -1.56 9.59
N ARG A 418 -14.31 -1.50 10.54
CA ARG A 418 -15.73 -1.68 10.22
C ARG A 418 -16.23 -0.49 9.41
N LEU A 419 -15.90 0.71 9.86
CA LEU A 419 -16.20 1.95 9.11
C LEU A 419 -15.60 1.87 7.70
N ASP A 420 -14.34 1.43 7.59
CA ASP A 420 -13.64 1.25 6.33
C ASP A 420 -14.39 0.29 5.40
N LEU A 421 -14.76 -0.90 5.88
CA LEU A 421 -15.53 -1.87 5.10
C LEU A 421 -16.90 -1.34 4.66
N PHE A 422 -17.62 -0.61 5.53
CA PHE A 422 -18.89 0.01 5.16
C PHE A 422 -18.70 1.12 4.11
N ALA A 423 -17.64 1.92 4.23
CA ALA A 423 -17.31 2.97 3.28
C ALA A 423 -16.89 2.36 1.92
N LEU A 424 -16.09 1.29 1.93
CA LEU A 424 -15.73 0.54 0.71
C LEU A 424 -16.97 -0.04 0.02
N LEU A 425 -17.93 -0.57 0.79
CA LEU A 425 -19.18 -1.09 0.29
C LEU A 425 -20.04 0.00 -0.36
N GLY A 426 -20.11 1.17 0.27
CA GLY A 426 -20.78 2.36 -0.27
C GLY A 426 -20.13 2.82 -1.58
N ALA A 427 -18.80 2.85 -1.62
CA ALA A 427 -18.03 3.15 -2.83
C ALA A 427 -18.34 2.14 -3.94
N TYR A 428 -18.31 0.84 -3.65
CA TYR A 428 -18.61 -0.21 -4.62
C TYR A 428 -20.05 -0.09 -5.17
N ALA A 429 -21.05 0.09 -4.29
CA ALA A 429 -22.45 0.23 -4.71
C ALA A 429 -22.70 1.48 -5.57
N ALA A 430 -22.00 2.58 -5.26
CA ALA A 430 -22.09 3.80 -6.05
C ALA A 430 -21.35 3.68 -7.40
N GLY A 431 -20.15 3.10 -7.41
CA GLY A 431 -19.27 3.06 -8.57
C GLY A 431 -19.57 1.95 -9.59
N SER A 432 -20.15 0.82 -9.17
CA SER A 432 -20.27 -0.39 -10.02
C SER A 432 -21.38 -0.35 -11.07
N ASN A 433 -22.37 0.55 -10.97
CA ASN A 433 -23.48 0.55 -11.92
C ASN A 433 -24.00 1.95 -12.28
N ARG A 434 -24.46 2.10 -13.54
CA ARG A 434 -25.00 3.34 -14.10
C ARG A 434 -26.46 3.60 -13.70
N GLY A 435 -27.26 2.56 -13.44
CA GLY A 435 -28.70 2.67 -13.12
C GLY A 435 -29.01 2.72 -11.62
N TRP A 436 -30.00 3.52 -11.21
CA TRP A 436 -30.50 3.52 -9.82
C TRP A 436 -31.15 2.19 -9.43
N LYS A 437 -31.97 1.61 -10.32
CA LYS A 437 -32.63 0.32 -10.11
C LYS A 437 -31.60 -0.81 -9.92
N THR A 438 -30.55 -0.82 -10.73
CA THR A 438 -29.49 -1.84 -10.67
C THR A 438 -28.55 -1.65 -9.50
N SER A 439 -28.29 -0.41 -9.09
CA SER A 439 -27.58 -0.11 -7.83
C SER A 439 -28.38 -0.60 -6.61
N MET A 440 -29.71 -0.52 -6.64
CA MET A 440 -30.56 -1.09 -5.60
C MET A 440 -30.50 -2.63 -5.58
N TYR A 441 -30.37 -3.30 -6.74
CA TYR A 441 -30.09 -4.74 -6.77
C TYR A 441 -28.74 -5.09 -6.16
N VAL A 442 -27.69 -4.29 -6.40
CA VAL A 442 -26.38 -4.49 -5.75
C VAL A 442 -26.50 -4.33 -4.24
N VAL A 443 -27.17 -3.29 -3.76
CA VAL A 443 -27.42 -3.09 -2.31
C VAL A 443 -28.25 -4.24 -1.73
N ALA A 444 -29.30 -4.68 -2.42
CA ALA A 444 -30.11 -5.82 -2.01
C ALA A 444 -29.30 -7.12 -1.98
N LEU A 445 -28.42 -7.35 -2.97
CA LEU A 445 -27.53 -8.51 -3.01
C LEU A 445 -26.52 -8.48 -1.87
N ILE A 446 -25.95 -7.30 -1.57
CA ILE A 446 -25.08 -7.11 -0.41
C ILE A 446 -25.83 -7.47 0.88
N ILE A 447 -27.05 -6.95 1.07
CA ILE A 447 -27.89 -7.25 2.24
C ILE A 447 -28.22 -8.75 2.30
N ALA A 448 -28.55 -9.38 1.17
CA ALA A 448 -28.84 -10.80 1.09
C ALA A 448 -27.62 -11.66 1.45
N VAL A 449 -26.43 -11.34 0.94
CA VAL A 449 -25.17 -12.02 1.26
C VAL A 449 -24.84 -11.87 2.74
N LEU A 450 -24.96 -10.65 3.28
CA LEU A 450 -24.75 -10.40 4.71
C LEU A 450 -25.77 -11.18 5.57
N GLY A 451 -27.04 -11.20 5.16
CA GLY A 451 -28.11 -11.96 5.79
C GLY A 451 -27.84 -13.46 5.78
N TYR A 452 -27.43 -14.01 4.64
CA TYR A 452 -27.00 -15.41 4.49
C TYR A 452 -25.87 -15.76 5.47
N PHE A 453 -24.83 -14.93 5.56
CA PHE A 453 -23.73 -15.16 6.51
C PHE A 453 -24.18 -15.07 7.97
N VAL A 454 -25.08 -14.14 8.32
CA VAL A 454 -25.64 -14.02 9.67
C VAL A 454 -26.45 -15.27 10.03
N ILE A 455 -27.30 -15.76 9.11
CA ILE A 455 -28.08 -16.99 9.29
C ILE A 455 -27.14 -18.17 9.47
N HIS A 456 -26.17 -18.34 8.57
CA HIS A 456 -25.19 -19.42 8.65
C HIS A 456 -24.37 -19.38 9.95
N MET A 457 -23.95 -18.18 10.40
CA MET A 457 -23.29 -18.02 11.70
C MET A 457 -24.20 -18.40 12.87
N LYS A 458 -25.49 -18.00 12.86
CA LYS A 458 -26.43 -18.38 13.92
C LYS A 458 -26.68 -19.89 13.94
N ILE A 459 -26.86 -20.51 12.77
CA ILE A 459 -27.03 -21.97 12.65
C ILE A 459 -25.78 -22.68 13.16
N SER A 460 -24.59 -22.29 12.71
CA SER A 460 -23.31 -22.85 13.16
C SER A 460 -23.13 -22.72 14.69
N THR A 461 -23.44 -21.55 15.26
CA THR A 461 -23.35 -21.32 16.71
C THR A 461 -24.39 -22.15 17.48
N CYS A 462 -25.60 -22.33 16.93
CA CYS A 462 -26.64 -23.17 17.51
C CYS A 462 -26.24 -24.65 17.49
N LEU A 463 -25.70 -25.14 16.36
CA LEU A 463 -25.18 -26.49 16.21
C LEU A 463 -23.99 -26.75 17.14
N GLU A 464 -23.07 -25.80 17.29
CA GLU A 464 -21.97 -25.90 18.27
C GLU A 464 -22.48 -25.97 19.71
N ARG A 465 -23.49 -25.16 20.07
CA ARG A 465 -24.12 -25.22 21.40
C ARG A 465 -24.78 -26.57 21.64
N ARG A 466 -25.53 -27.09 20.66
CA ARG A 466 -26.16 -28.42 20.74
C ARG A 466 -25.12 -29.54 20.84
N ARG A 467 -24.00 -29.43 20.11
CA ARG A 467 -22.89 -30.38 20.19
C ARG A 467 -22.26 -30.36 21.58
N LYS A 468 -21.90 -29.18 22.10
CA LYS A 468 -21.35 -29.05 23.47
C LYS A 468 -22.32 -29.53 24.55
N LYS A 469 -23.62 -29.33 24.36
CA LYS A 469 -24.65 -29.83 25.28
C LYS A 469 -24.68 -31.36 25.30
N ARG A 470 -24.70 -32.01 24.13
CA ARG A 470 -24.60 -33.47 24.01
C ARG A 470 -23.29 -34.03 24.58
N ASP A 471 -22.17 -33.37 24.29
CA ASP A 471 -20.85 -33.79 24.80
C ASP A 471 -20.80 -33.68 26.34
N ALA A 472 -21.47 -32.68 26.93
CA ALA A 472 -21.58 -32.52 28.39
C ALA A 472 -22.54 -33.53 29.03
N GLU A 473 -23.67 -33.82 28.38
CA GLU A 473 -24.63 -34.86 28.82
C GLU A 473 -23.98 -36.25 28.78
N ALA A 474 -23.24 -36.57 27.72
CA ALA A 474 -22.46 -37.80 27.60
C ALA A 474 -21.34 -37.91 28.64
N ALA A 475 -20.67 -36.79 28.98
CA ALA A 475 -19.62 -36.76 29.99
C ALA A 475 -20.14 -36.88 31.44
N MET A 476 -21.40 -36.53 31.71
CA MET A 476 -22.04 -36.69 33.02
C MET A 476 -22.71 -38.06 33.22
N GLY A 477 -22.61 -38.97 32.25
CA GLY A 477 -23.26 -40.28 32.36
C GLY A 477 -24.79 -40.23 32.32
N ILE A 478 -25.38 -39.12 31.85
CA ILE A 478 -26.82 -39.02 31.61
C ILE A 478 -27.07 -39.55 30.20
N ILE A 479 -26.98 -40.87 30.05
CA ILE A 479 -27.64 -41.57 28.94
C ILE A 479 -28.96 -42.06 29.51
N VAL A 480 -30.06 -41.48 29.04
CA VAL A 480 -31.38 -42.13 29.05
C VAL A 480 -31.69 -42.51 27.62
#